data_AF-A0A7K2JN81-F1
#
_entry.id   AF-A0A7K2JN81-F1
#
_cell.length_a   1.000
_cell.length_b   1.000
_cell.length_c   1.000
_cell.angle_alpha   90.00
_cell.angle_beta   90.00
_cell.angle_gamma   90.00
#
_symmetry.space_group_name_H-M   'P 1'
#
loop_
_entity.id
_entity.type
_entity.pdbx_description
1 polymer ?
#
loop_
_entity_poly.entity_id
_entity_poly.type
_entity_poly.pdbx_seq_one_letter_code
_entity_poly.pdbx_strand_id
1 'polypeptide(L)'
;MKPEQARLEFYDGDRPRPVIFEATDRDELIGAFGEGEGKGEEGVDAAFPGFTVGPGKTLTVKVRLALTSDTAPGQVTANAAVVQRRGDDGDWVGQSNDYRFRVGSGGPSDEPADESAAAGSAEPVAPSVASTPDSRGTGFPFADELAGTGLGRLDAALATAALLLATGAAAVLLSRRRR
;
A
#
# COMPACT_ATOMS: atom_id res chain seq x y z
N MET A 1 9.46 -14.29 -10.53
CA MET A 1 9.89 -14.26 -9.10
C MET A 1 9.24 -15.45 -8.40
N LYS A 2 9.87 -16.09 -7.40
CA LYS A 2 9.26 -17.24 -6.69
C LYS A 2 8.59 -16.83 -5.38
N PRO A 3 7.55 -17.55 -4.90
CA PRO A 3 6.90 -17.26 -3.62
C PRO A 3 7.87 -17.20 -2.44
N GLU A 4 8.81 -18.14 -2.32
CA GLU A 4 9.77 -18.14 -1.19
C GLU A 4 10.72 -16.93 -1.14
N GLN A 5 10.82 -16.18 -2.25
CA GLN A 5 11.68 -15.00 -2.38
C GLN A 5 11.00 -13.69 -1.97
N ALA A 6 9.68 -13.71 -1.76
CA ALA A 6 8.89 -12.59 -1.30
C ALA A 6 8.26 -12.88 0.05
N ARG A 7 8.27 -11.91 0.97
CA ARG A 7 7.55 -11.99 2.24
C ARG A 7 6.69 -10.77 2.40
N LEU A 8 5.40 -10.99 2.57
CA LEU A 8 4.43 -9.92 2.80
C LEU A 8 3.79 -10.11 4.16
N GLU A 9 3.65 -9.00 4.87
CA GLU A 9 2.87 -8.94 6.10
C GLU A 9 1.96 -7.73 6.04
N PHE A 10 0.76 -7.87 6.61
CA PHE A 10 -0.12 -6.75 6.87
C PHE A 10 -0.28 -6.56 8.38
N TYR A 11 -0.69 -5.37 8.79
CA TYR A 11 -0.87 -5.04 10.19
C TYR A 11 -2.35 -4.90 10.54
N ASP A 12 -2.76 -5.63 11.58
CA ASP A 12 -4.05 -5.53 12.25
C ASP A 12 -3.84 -4.76 13.56
N GLY A 13 -4.01 -3.43 13.49
CA GLY A 13 -3.45 -2.52 14.50
C GLY A 13 -1.92 -2.58 14.51
N ASP A 14 -1.32 -2.91 15.64
CA ASP A 14 0.14 -3.08 15.77
C ASP A 14 0.62 -4.51 15.50
N ARG A 15 -0.30 -5.45 15.27
CA ARG A 15 0.03 -6.86 15.11
C ARG A 15 0.36 -7.19 13.65
N PRO A 16 1.60 -7.60 13.32
CA PRO A 16 1.92 -8.10 11.99
C PRO A 16 1.27 -9.47 11.79
N ARG A 17 0.73 -9.71 10.60
CA ARG A 17 0.16 -10.98 10.15
C ARG A 17 0.81 -11.36 8.82
N PRO A 18 1.41 -12.55 8.71
CA PRO A 18 2.03 -13.00 7.48
C PRO A 18 0.97 -13.26 6.40
N VAL A 19 1.37 -13.05 5.15
CA VAL A 19 0.58 -13.38 3.96
C VAL A 19 1.29 -14.50 3.22
N ILE A 20 0.55 -15.53 2.88
CA ILE A 20 1.04 -16.62 2.04
C ILE A 20 0.87 -16.20 0.58
N PHE A 21 1.96 -16.28 -0.18
CA PHE A 21 1.92 -16.05 -1.62
C PHE A 21 1.66 -17.34 -2.38
N GLU A 22 0.78 -17.26 -3.37
CA GLU A 22 0.56 -18.26 -4.38
C GLU A 22 1.10 -17.77 -5.72
N ALA A 23 1.84 -18.62 -6.42
CA ALA A 23 2.30 -18.32 -7.78
C ALA A 23 1.21 -18.66 -8.79
N THR A 24 1.06 -17.80 -9.80
CA THR A 24 0.21 -18.07 -10.96
C THR A 24 1.04 -18.49 -12.17
N ASP A 25 0.37 -18.90 -13.24
CA ASP A 25 0.98 -19.18 -14.54
C ASP A 25 1.39 -17.91 -15.32
N ARG A 26 1.06 -16.72 -14.81
CA ARG A 26 1.38 -15.41 -15.43
C ARG A 26 2.59 -14.72 -14.77
N ASP A 27 3.44 -15.46 -14.09
CA ASP A 27 4.58 -14.94 -13.32
C ASP A 27 4.15 -13.92 -12.23
N GLU A 28 2.96 -14.10 -11.66
CA GLU A 28 2.38 -13.26 -10.62
C GLU A 28 2.39 -13.98 -9.27
N LEU A 29 2.57 -13.22 -8.19
CA LEU A 29 2.42 -13.70 -6.82
C LEU A 29 1.18 -13.04 -6.19
N ILE A 30 0.18 -13.85 -5.84
CA ILE A 30 -1.08 -13.39 -5.22
C ILE A 30 -1.06 -13.74 -3.74
N GLY A 31 -1.42 -12.81 -2.86
CA GLY A 31 -1.50 -13.03 -1.42
C GLY A 31 -2.76 -12.45 -0.82
N ALA A 32 -3.66 -13.32 -0.35
CA ALA A 32 -4.91 -12.93 0.30
C ALA A 32 -4.71 -12.69 1.80
N PHE A 33 -5.32 -11.62 2.34
CA PHE A 33 -5.27 -11.33 3.77
C PHE A 33 -6.32 -12.16 4.50
N GLY A 34 -5.90 -13.21 5.20
CA GLY A 34 -6.78 -14.02 6.06
C GLY A 34 -6.93 -15.48 5.65
N GLU A 35 -6.41 -15.87 4.48
CA GLU A 35 -6.31 -17.27 4.07
C GLU A 35 -4.99 -17.86 4.56
N GLY A 36 -4.90 -17.99 5.88
CA GLY A 36 -3.82 -18.71 6.54
C GLY A 36 -4.45 -19.68 7.51
N GLU A 37 -4.61 -20.93 7.11
CA GLU A 37 -4.87 -22.01 8.06
C GLU A 37 -3.63 -22.18 8.93
N GLY A 38 -3.50 -21.35 9.95
CA GLY A 38 -2.80 -21.75 11.15
C GLY A 38 -3.58 -22.93 11.71
N LYS A 39 -3.26 -24.15 11.27
CA LYS A 39 -3.66 -25.35 11.98
C LYS A 39 -3.27 -25.12 13.43
N GLY A 40 -4.27 -25.10 14.30
CA GLY A 40 -4.16 -24.65 15.68
C GLY A 40 -3.09 -25.41 16.44
N GLU A 41 -1.87 -24.91 16.39
CA GLU A 41 -0.97 -25.04 17.52
C GLU A 41 -1.55 -24.13 18.60
N GLU A 42 -1.80 -24.69 19.78
CA GLU A 42 -2.34 -23.96 20.92
C GLU A 42 -1.47 -22.72 21.18
N GLY A 43 -2.04 -21.54 20.91
CA GLY A 43 -1.35 -20.25 21.00
C GLY A 43 -1.22 -19.48 19.69
N VAL A 44 -1.60 -20.07 18.54
CA VAL A 44 -1.59 -19.38 17.23
C VAL A 44 -2.88 -18.60 17.04
N ASP A 45 -2.75 -17.27 17.11
CA ASP A 45 -3.41 -16.28 16.27
C ASP A 45 -4.78 -16.66 15.67
N ALA A 46 -5.87 -16.25 16.34
CA ALA A 46 -7.24 -16.38 15.82
C ALA A 46 -7.36 -15.99 14.34
N ALA A 47 -8.14 -16.78 13.59
CA ALA A 47 -8.45 -16.58 12.18
C ALA A 47 -8.82 -15.11 11.91
N PHE A 48 -8.23 -14.53 10.87
CA PHE A 48 -8.46 -13.13 10.53
C PHE A 48 -9.74 -12.99 9.70
N PRO A 49 -10.80 -12.33 10.21
CA PRO A 49 -12.10 -12.29 9.54
C PRO A 49 -12.16 -11.30 8.36
N GLY A 50 -11.06 -10.61 8.06
CA GLY A 50 -11.02 -9.45 7.19
C GLY A 50 -11.14 -8.13 7.96
N PHE A 51 -11.10 -7.02 7.22
CA PHE A 51 -11.24 -5.68 7.78
C PHE A 51 -12.68 -5.18 7.74
N THR A 52 -13.09 -4.42 8.76
CA THR A 52 -14.36 -3.69 8.76
C THR A 52 -14.12 -2.21 8.51
N VAL A 53 -14.83 -1.65 7.53
CA VAL A 53 -14.80 -0.22 7.22
C VAL A 53 -16.14 0.39 7.63
N GLY A 54 -16.11 1.38 8.54
CA GLY A 54 -17.31 2.09 8.96
C GLY A 54 -17.91 2.95 7.83
N PRO A 55 -19.22 3.25 7.85
CA PRO A 55 -19.85 4.09 6.83
C PRO A 55 -19.16 5.46 6.70
N GLY A 56 -18.75 5.82 5.49
CA GLY A 56 -18.04 7.07 5.19
C GLY A 56 -16.69 7.20 5.90
N LYS A 57 -16.10 6.09 6.36
CA LYS A 57 -14.78 6.05 6.97
C LYS A 57 -13.76 5.47 6.00
N THR A 58 -12.52 5.90 6.17
CA THR A 58 -11.36 5.34 5.51
C THR A 58 -10.62 4.45 6.50
N LEU A 59 -10.16 3.29 6.05
CA LEU A 59 -9.27 2.41 6.79
C LEU A 59 -7.91 2.42 6.11
N THR A 60 -6.85 2.68 6.88
CA THR A 60 -5.46 2.56 6.42
C THR A 60 -4.88 1.27 6.96
N VAL A 61 -4.39 0.42 6.06
CA VAL A 61 -3.72 -0.84 6.41
C VAL A 61 -2.24 -0.69 6.10
N LYS A 62 -1.39 -0.85 7.11
CA LYS A 62 0.06 -0.88 6.90
C LYS A 62 0.45 -2.26 6.37
N VAL A 63 1.27 -2.26 5.32
CA VAL A 63 1.78 -3.47 4.68
C VAL A 63 3.31 -3.38 4.62
N ARG A 64 3.99 -4.51 4.81
CA ARG A 64 5.44 -4.64 4.72
C ARG A 64 5.78 -5.74 3.72
N LEU A 65 6.44 -5.35 2.64
CA LEU A 65 7.05 -6.27 1.69
C LEU A 65 8.56 -6.35 1.95
N ALA A 66 9.07 -7.57 2.04
CA ALA A 66 10.50 -7.86 2.11
C ALA A 66 10.86 -8.86 1.01
N LEU A 67 12.04 -8.67 0.42
CA LEU A 67 12.60 -9.55 -0.60
C LEU A 67 13.82 -10.27 -0.03
N THR A 68 13.98 -11.54 -0.38
CA THR A 68 15.17 -12.30 0.01
C THR A 68 16.37 -11.90 -0.86
N SER A 69 17.58 -12.07 -0.32
CA SER A 69 18.82 -11.70 -1.02
C SER A 69 19.10 -12.48 -2.31
N ASP A 70 18.46 -13.63 -2.49
CA ASP A 70 18.53 -14.46 -3.71
C ASP A 70 17.46 -14.10 -4.75
N THR A 71 16.65 -13.05 -4.50
CA THR A 71 15.72 -12.53 -5.50
C THR A 71 16.49 -12.05 -6.72
N ALA A 72 16.16 -12.59 -7.89
CA ALA A 72 16.81 -12.19 -9.13
C ALA A 72 16.49 -10.72 -9.49
N PRO A 73 17.44 -9.98 -10.11
CA PRO A 73 17.18 -8.63 -10.59
C PRO A 73 16.01 -8.59 -11.59
N GLY A 74 15.22 -7.53 -11.55
CA GLY A 74 14.05 -7.43 -12.41
C GLY A 74 13.12 -6.27 -12.05
N GLN A 75 12.18 -5.98 -12.94
CA GLN A 75 11.11 -5.02 -12.69
C GLN A 75 9.94 -5.74 -12.02
N VAL A 76 9.36 -5.11 -11.00
CA VAL A 76 8.22 -5.61 -10.25
C VAL A 76 7.12 -4.56 -10.30
N THR A 77 5.90 -4.99 -10.58
CA THR A 77 4.70 -4.18 -10.41
C THR A 77 3.88 -4.78 -9.27
N ALA A 78 3.58 -3.97 -8.27
CA ALA A 78 2.69 -4.35 -7.18
C ALA A 78 1.37 -3.58 -7.31
N ASN A 79 0.26 -4.29 -7.11
CA ASN A 79 -1.06 -3.70 -6.96
C ASN A 79 -1.78 -4.39 -5.78
N ALA A 80 -2.88 -3.80 -5.34
CA ALA A 80 -3.75 -4.37 -4.33
C ALA A 80 -5.19 -4.25 -4.78
N ALA A 81 -6.00 -5.29 -4.55
CA ALA A 81 -7.43 -5.29 -4.78
C ALA A 81 -8.19 -5.42 -3.46
N VAL A 82 -9.37 -4.82 -3.41
CA VAL A 82 -10.30 -4.95 -2.28
C VAL A 82 -11.49 -5.77 -2.75
N VAL A 83 -11.73 -6.87 -2.03
CA VAL A 83 -12.88 -7.74 -2.22
C VAL A 83 -13.79 -7.61 -1.00
N GLN A 84 -15.07 -7.31 -1.24
CA GLN A 84 -16.10 -7.33 -0.21
C GLN A 84 -16.69 -8.73 -0.13
N ARG A 85 -16.52 -9.39 1.01
CA ARG A 85 -17.16 -10.69 1.27
C ARG A 85 -18.69 -10.56 1.33
N ARG A 86 -19.37 -11.47 0.63
CA ARG A 86 -20.82 -11.64 0.53
C ARG A 86 -21.18 -13.11 0.77
N GLY A 87 -21.33 -13.48 2.04
CA GLY A 87 -21.52 -14.89 2.42
C GLY A 87 -20.26 -15.70 2.14
N ASP A 88 -20.39 -16.72 1.27
CA ASP A 88 -19.28 -17.56 0.81
C ASP A 88 -18.69 -17.10 -0.53
N ASP A 89 -19.10 -15.92 -1.01
CA ASP A 89 -18.61 -15.29 -2.23
C ASP A 89 -17.99 -13.91 -1.94
N GLY A 90 -17.38 -13.28 -2.94
CA GLY A 90 -16.76 -11.96 -2.83
C GLY A 90 -16.96 -11.10 -4.07
N ASP A 91 -17.36 -9.84 -3.86
CA ASP A 91 -17.45 -8.83 -4.92
C ASP A 91 -16.18 -7.98 -4.95
N TRP A 92 -15.60 -7.77 -6.13
CA TRP A 92 -14.50 -6.82 -6.30
C TRP A 92 -15.05 -5.40 -6.20
N VAL A 93 -14.52 -4.60 -5.28
CA VAL A 93 -15.04 -3.25 -4.98
C VAL A 93 -14.02 -2.13 -5.20
N GLY A 94 -12.76 -2.47 -5.45
CA GLY A 94 -11.74 -1.49 -5.79
C GLY A 94 -10.36 -2.11 -5.99
N GLN A 95 -9.47 -1.32 -6.58
CA GLN A 95 -8.06 -1.66 -6.78
C GLN A 95 -7.18 -0.42 -6.63
N SER A 96 -5.94 -0.62 -6.21
CA SER A 96 -4.92 0.43 -6.21
C SER A 96 -4.44 0.73 -7.62
N ASN A 97 -3.69 1.82 -7.75
CA ASN A 97 -2.80 2.03 -8.90
C ASN A 97 -1.66 1.00 -8.90
N ASP A 98 -0.98 0.90 -10.05
CA ASP A 98 0.26 0.14 -10.19
C ASP A 98 1.43 0.84 -9.48
N TYR A 99 2.14 0.10 -8.65
CA TYR A 99 3.38 0.55 -8.03
C TYR A 99 4.57 -0.20 -8.63
N ARG A 100 5.40 0.51 -9.41
CA ARG A 100 6.55 -0.06 -10.12
C ARG A 100 7.85 0.20 -9.38
N PHE A 101 8.63 -0.84 -9.17
CA PHE A 101 9.99 -0.74 -8.63
C PHE A 101 10.90 -1.80 -9.26
N ARG A 102 12.21 -1.64 -9.09
CA ARG A 102 13.21 -2.58 -9.61
C ARG A 102 13.98 -3.23 -8.48
N VAL A 103 14.19 -4.54 -8.58
CA VAL A 103 15.19 -5.28 -7.80
C VAL A 103 16.51 -5.19 -8.55
N GLY A 104 17.50 -4.56 -7.93
CA GLY A 104 18.83 -4.40 -8.49
C GLY A 104 19.69 -5.67 -8.37
N SER A 105 20.78 -5.68 -9.12
CA SER A 105 21.89 -6.64 -8.97
C SER A 105 22.77 -6.40 -7.74
N GLY A 106 22.58 -5.26 -7.05
CA GLY A 106 23.36 -4.89 -5.87
C GLY A 106 24.75 -4.34 -6.20
N GLY A 107 25.02 -4.08 -7.48
CA GLY A 107 26.26 -3.47 -7.95
C GLY A 107 26.15 -1.93 -8.10
N PRO A 108 27.29 -1.23 -8.21
CA PRO A 108 27.33 0.23 -8.33
C PRO A 108 26.69 0.77 -9.63
N SER A 109 26.30 -0.10 -10.56
CA SER A 109 25.68 0.25 -11.85
C SER A 109 24.14 0.28 -11.84
N ASP A 110 23.48 0.06 -10.69
CA ASP A 110 22.01 0.09 -10.57
C ASP A 110 21.43 1.51 -10.45
N GLU A 111 22.20 2.55 -10.80
CA GLU A 111 21.70 3.91 -10.87
C GLU A 111 20.56 3.97 -11.91
N PRO A 112 19.39 4.55 -11.59
CA PRO A 112 18.29 4.63 -12.54
C PRO A 112 18.79 5.39 -13.76
N ALA A 113 18.87 4.71 -14.91
CA ALA A 113 19.19 5.35 -16.17
C ALA A 113 18.15 6.46 -16.38
N ASP A 114 18.60 7.71 -16.37
CA ASP A 114 17.83 8.85 -16.86
C ASP A 114 17.37 8.51 -18.28
N GLU A 115 16.06 8.46 -18.53
CA GLU A 115 15.44 8.30 -19.86
C GLU A 115 15.64 9.55 -20.74
N SER A 116 16.86 10.10 -20.77
CA SER A 116 17.21 11.29 -21.54
C SER A 116 18.48 11.08 -22.36
N ALA A 117 18.54 10.00 -23.15
CA ALA A 117 19.54 9.87 -24.22
C ALA A 117 19.13 8.87 -25.33
N ALA A 118 17.99 9.10 -25.99
CA ALA A 118 17.73 8.58 -27.34
C ALA A 118 16.67 9.45 -28.04
N ALA A 119 17.08 10.62 -28.52
CA ALA A 119 16.24 11.45 -29.38
C ALA A 119 16.14 10.83 -30.78
N GLY A 120 14.93 10.39 -31.14
CA GLY A 120 14.52 10.05 -32.49
C GLY A 120 13.04 10.40 -32.68
N SER A 121 12.78 11.68 -32.97
CA SER A 121 11.52 12.27 -33.48
C SER A 121 10.18 11.70 -32.98
N ALA A 122 9.61 12.32 -31.94
CA ALA A 122 8.17 12.61 -31.83
C ALA A 122 7.94 13.67 -30.73
N GLU A 123 6.95 14.55 -30.92
CA GLU A 123 6.51 15.60 -29.99
C GLU A 123 6.34 15.12 -28.54
N PRO A 124 6.41 16.03 -27.54
CA PRO A 124 6.24 15.67 -26.13
C PRO A 124 4.80 15.25 -25.87
N VAL A 125 4.55 13.95 -25.86
CA VAL A 125 3.30 13.40 -25.32
C VAL A 125 3.47 13.33 -23.80
N ALA A 126 2.62 14.09 -23.09
CA ALA A 126 2.39 13.98 -21.66
C ALA A 126 2.29 12.51 -21.21
N PRO A 127 2.58 12.15 -19.93
CA PRO A 127 2.54 10.77 -19.46
C PRO A 127 1.20 10.12 -19.84
N SER A 128 1.26 9.26 -20.84
CA SER A 128 0.11 8.56 -21.37
C SER A 128 -0.21 7.44 -20.40
N VAL A 129 -1.38 7.54 -19.75
CA VAL A 129 -2.12 6.41 -19.19
C VAL A 129 -2.47 5.43 -20.32
N ALA A 130 -1.47 4.72 -20.85
CA ALA A 130 -1.67 3.71 -21.86
C ALA A 130 -2.23 2.46 -21.17
N SER A 131 -3.49 2.22 -21.49
CA SER A 131 -4.41 1.24 -20.94
C SER A 131 -3.88 -0.20 -21.05
N THR A 132 -3.97 -0.93 -19.95
CA THR A 132 -3.98 -2.40 -19.96
C THR A 132 -5.21 -2.89 -20.74
N PRO A 133 -5.14 -4.02 -21.47
CA PRO A 133 -6.19 -4.42 -22.40
C PRO A 133 -7.47 -4.86 -21.69
N ASP A 134 -8.59 -4.31 -22.15
CA ASP A 134 -9.98 -4.80 -22.05
C ASP A 134 -10.46 -5.33 -20.68
N SER A 135 -10.62 -4.43 -19.71
CA SER A 135 -11.71 -4.54 -18.73
C SER A 135 -12.79 -3.54 -19.12
N ARG A 136 -13.81 -4.01 -19.84
CA ARG A 136 -15.01 -3.22 -20.15
C ARG A 136 -15.59 -2.63 -18.86
N GLY A 137 -15.39 -1.32 -18.69
CA GLY A 137 -16.40 -0.42 -18.16
C GLY A 137 -16.69 -0.50 -16.66
N THR A 138 -15.69 -0.26 -15.81
CA THR A 138 -15.91 0.43 -14.52
C THR A 138 -14.59 1.06 -14.08
N GLY A 139 -14.39 2.35 -14.39
CA GLY A 139 -13.36 3.13 -13.71
C GLY A 139 -13.80 3.29 -12.25
N PHE A 140 -13.08 2.66 -11.32
CA PHE A 140 -13.41 2.78 -9.90
C PHE A 140 -12.99 4.17 -9.39
N PRO A 141 -13.92 4.97 -8.84
CA PRO A 141 -13.65 6.36 -8.45
C PRO A 141 -12.73 6.52 -7.22
N PHE A 142 -12.23 5.41 -6.66
CA PHE A 142 -11.47 5.38 -5.41
C PHE A 142 -10.02 4.90 -5.58
N ALA A 143 -9.56 4.61 -6.81
CA ALA A 143 -8.18 4.19 -7.06
C ALA A 143 -7.16 5.23 -6.53
N ASP A 144 -7.49 6.52 -6.63
CA ASP A 144 -6.70 7.63 -6.09
C ASP A 144 -6.72 7.72 -4.55
N GLU A 145 -7.79 7.24 -3.89
CA GLU A 145 -7.94 7.34 -2.44
C GLU A 145 -7.00 6.36 -1.70
N LEU A 146 -6.69 5.22 -2.32
CA LEU A 146 -5.73 4.25 -1.80
C LEU A 146 -4.28 4.77 -1.86
N ALA A 147 -3.96 5.62 -2.84
CA ALA A 147 -2.62 6.22 -2.99
C ALA A 147 -2.39 7.42 -2.05
N GLY A 148 -3.46 8.05 -1.53
CA GLY A 148 -3.40 9.30 -0.77
C GLY A 148 -3.11 9.20 0.73
N THR A 149 -2.92 7.99 1.27
CA THR A 149 -2.77 7.75 2.72
C THR A 149 -1.31 7.71 3.21
N GLY A 150 -0.41 8.42 2.52
CA GLY A 150 0.98 8.61 2.93
C GLY A 150 1.15 9.48 4.19
N LEU A 151 2.25 9.25 4.92
CA LEU A 151 2.65 9.91 6.18
C LEU A 151 2.59 11.46 6.15
N GLY A 152 2.58 12.10 4.98
CA GLY A 152 2.52 13.56 4.85
C GLY A 152 1.25 14.22 5.40
N ARG A 153 0.16 13.48 5.63
CA ARG A 153 -1.04 14.03 6.33
C ARG A 153 -0.88 14.12 7.85
N LEU A 154 0.04 13.34 8.45
CA LEU A 154 0.31 13.40 9.89
C LEU A 154 1.09 14.67 10.26
N ASP A 155 1.96 15.16 9.38
CA ASP A 155 2.71 16.41 9.61
C ASP A 155 1.78 17.63 9.66
N ALA A 156 0.75 17.67 8.81
CA ALA A 156 -0.27 18.73 8.84
C ALA A 156 -1.14 18.69 10.11
N ALA A 157 -1.43 17.49 10.62
CA ALA A 157 -2.19 17.30 11.86
C ALA A 157 -1.37 17.64 13.12
N LEU A 158 -0.06 17.35 13.13
CA LEU A 158 0.82 17.71 14.25
C LEU A 158 1.05 19.23 14.34
N ALA A 159 1.19 19.93 13.20
CA ALA A 159 1.38 21.37 13.18
C ALA A 159 0.18 22.15 13.76
N THR A 160 -1.05 21.67 13.52
CA THR A 160 -2.27 22.31 14.01
C THR A 160 -2.48 22.13 15.52
N ALA A 161 -2.12 20.96 16.09
CA ALA A 161 -2.20 20.72 17.53
C ALA A 161 -1.21 21.58 18.34
N ALA A 162 0.01 21.79 17.85
CA ALA A 162 0.99 22.64 18.51
C ALA A 162 0.57 24.12 18.58
N LEU A 163 -0.11 24.63 17.54
CA LEU A 163 -0.60 26.01 17.49
C LEU A 163 -1.72 26.28 18.53
N LEU A 164 -2.59 25.30 18.76
CA LEU A 164 -3.67 25.38 19.75
C LEU A 164 -3.13 25.35 21.20
N LEU A 165 -2.10 24.55 21.47
CA LEU A 165 -1.46 24.51 22.79
C LEU A 165 -0.70 25.80 23.11
N ALA A 166 -0.02 26.39 22.12
CA ALA A 166 0.70 27.65 22.31
C ALA A 166 -0.26 28.83 22.57
N THR A 167 -1.37 28.90 21.85
CA THR A 167 -2.40 29.94 22.05
C THR A 167 -3.14 29.78 23.38
N GLY A 168 -3.46 28.54 23.78
CA GLY A 168 -4.05 28.25 25.09
C GLY A 168 -3.16 28.64 26.26
N ALA A 169 -1.85 28.33 26.20
CA ALA A 169 -0.90 28.68 27.25
C ALA A 169 -0.72 30.20 27.43
N ALA A 170 -0.71 30.96 26.34
CA ALA A 170 -0.61 32.41 26.37
C ALA A 170 -1.83 33.06 27.08
N ALA A 171 -3.04 32.58 26.78
CA ALA A 171 -4.27 33.09 27.39
C ALA A 171 -4.31 32.87 28.92
N VAL A 172 -3.86 31.69 29.39
CA VAL A 172 -3.80 31.36 30.81
C VAL A 172 -2.80 32.25 31.55
N LEU A 173 -1.62 32.49 30.97
CA LEU A 173 -0.59 33.36 31.57
C LEU A 173 -1.02 34.83 31.64
N LEU A 174 -1.73 35.34 30.63
CA LEU A 174 -2.28 36.70 30.61
C LEU A 174 -3.40 36.91 31.64
N SER A 175 -4.22 35.89 31.92
CA SER A 175 -5.29 35.96 32.92
C SER A 175 -4.74 36.00 34.37
N ARG A 176 -3.62 35.32 34.64
CA ARG A 176 -2.97 35.29 35.96
C ARG A 176 -2.27 36.60 36.32
N ARG A 177 -1.86 37.40 35.33
CA ARG A 177 -1.22 38.71 35.58
C ARG A 177 -2.20 39.85 35.86
N ARG A 178 -3.50 39.61 35.68
CA ARG A 178 -4.57 40.61 35.90
C ARG A 178 -5.37 40.38 37.18
N ARG A 179 -5.01 39.39 37.99
CA ARG A 179 -5.56 39.18 39.34
C ARG A 179 -4.56 39.63 40.40
#